data_AF-A0A964G4Z6-F1
#
_entry.id   AF-A0A964G4Z6-F1
#
_cell.length_a   1.000
_cell.length_b   1.000
_cell.length_c   1.000
_cell.angle_alpha   90.00
_cell.angle_beta   90.00
_cell.angle_gamma   90.00
#
_symmetry.space_group_name_H-M   'P 1'
#
loop_
_entity.id
_entity.type
_entity.pdbx_description
1 polymer ?
#
loop_
_entity_poly.entity_id
_entity_poly.type
_entity_poly.pdbx_seq_one_letter_code
_entity_poly.pdbx_strand_id
1 'polypeptide(L)'
;MPETITAVYENGVFRPLSSVSFQDGATVQINIVADVSLEELKDDREKAIKLMDVRGLVRFPKKQNKLDRGELIKREQQWRELMKKMEPLPGKPLSEIIIEDRGPW
;
A
#
# COMPACT_ATOMS: atom_id res chain seq x y z
N MET A 1 27.03 0.21 4.67
CA MET A 1 25.82 1.01 4.34
C MET A 1 25.06 0.26 3.25
N PRO A 2 23.72 0.25 3.26
CA PRO A 2 22.95 -0.37 2.18
C PRO A 2 23.12 0.49 0.91
N GLU A 3 23.62 -0.13 -0.15
CA GLU A 3 23.86 0.52 -1.43
C GLU A 3 22.85 -0.02 -2.44
N THR A 4 22.20 0.88 -3.19
CA THR A 4 21.23 0.48 -4.22
C THR A 4 21.97 0.33 -5.54
N ILE A 5 21.96 -0.88 -6.08
CA ILE A 5 22.67 -1.21 -7.33
C ILE A 5 21.63 -1.41 -8.43
N THR A 6 21.77 -0.66 -9.52
CA THR A 6 20.93 -0.83 -10.70
C THR A 6 21.48 -1.97 -11.56
N ALA A 7 20.61 -2.90 -11.96
CA ALA A 7 20.95 -4.06 -12.75
C ALA A 7 19.93 -4.31 -13.87
N VAL A 8 20.41 -4.85 -14.99
CA VAL A 8 19.59 -5.31 -16.10
C VAL A 8 19.30 -6.80 -15.92
N TYR A 9 18.06 -7.21 -16.14
CA TYR A 9 17.67 -8.61 -16.11
C TYR A 9 17.70 -9.20 -17.52
N GLU A 10 18.57 -10.20 -17.74
CA GLU A 10 18.67 -10.91 -19.02
C GLU A 10 18.80 -12.41 -18.80
N ASN A 11 17.91 -13.20 -19.43
CA ASN A 11 17.96 -14.66 -19.42
C ASN A 11 18.11 -15.31 -18.03
N GLY A 12 17.46 -14.76 -17.00
CA GLY A 12 17.53 -15.30 -15.64
C GLY A 12 18.69 -14.77 -14.79
N VAL A 13 19.51 -13.84 -15.30
CA VAL A 13 20.67 -13.28 -14.61
C VAL A 13 20.51 -11.76 -14.44
N PHE A 14 20.71 -11.27 -13.22
CA PHE A 14 20.81 -9.83 -12.95
C PHE A 14 22.24 -9.35 -13.18
N ARG A 15 22.43 -8.53 -14.21
CA ARG A 15 23.73 -7.94 -14.57
C ARG A 15 23.79 -6.50 -14.04
N PRO A 16 24.60 -6.20 -13.01
CA PRO A 16 24.72 -4.84 -12.52
C PRO A 16 25.35 -3.93 -13.58
N LEU A 17 24.89 -2.68 -13.66
CA LEU A 17 25.42 -1.69 -14.61
C LEU A 17 26.84 -1.24 -14.25
N SER A 18 27.19 -1.30 -12.97
CA SER A 18 28.52 -1.00 -12.44
C SER A 18 29.09 -2.21 -11.73
N SER A 19 30.41 -2.36 -11.73
CA SER A 19 31.09 -3.42 -10.96
C SER A 19 30.73 -3.30 -9.48
N VAL A 20 30.44 -4.45 -8.87
CA VAL A 20 30.09 -4.53 -7.45
C VAL A 20 31.13 -5.36 -6.72
N SER A 21 31.58 -4.90 -5.57
CA SER A 21 32.63 -5.54 -4.77
C SER A 21 32.10 -6.63 -3.84
N PHE A 22 31.23 -7.52 -4.34
CA PHE A 22 30.78 -8.69 -3.58
C PHE A 22 31.74 -9.86 -3.77
N GLN A 23 31.85 -10.70 -2.73
CA GLN A 23 32.58 -11.97 -2.82
C GLN A 23 31.71 -13.02 -3.53
N ASP A 24 32.36 -13.94 -4.23
CA ASP A 24 31.67 -15.08 -4.83
C ASP A 24 30.95 -15.90 -3.75
N GLY A 25 29.66 -16.19 -3.96
CA GLY A 25 28.81 -16.89 -3.01
C GLY A 25 28.16 -16.00 -1.93
N ALA A 26 28.32 -14.67 -2.00
CA ALA A 26 27.64 -13.76 -1.09
C ALA A 26 26.11 -13.78 -1.30
N THR A 27 25.37 -13.96 -0.21
CA THR A 27 23.90 -13.84 -0.22
C THR A 27 23.50 -12.36 -0.21
N VAL A 28 22.74 -11.94 -1.23
CA VAL A 28 22.21 -10.58 -1.34
C VAL A 28 20.68 -10.58 -1.35
N GLN A 29 20.07 -9.56 -0.76
CA GLN A 29 18.63 -9.34 -0.82
C GLN A 29 18.31 -8.46 -2.03
N ILE A 30 17.44 -8.94 -2.92
CA ILE A 30 17.03 -8.21 -4.12
C ILE A 30 15.67 -7.55 -3.85
N ASN A 31 15.63 -6.23 -3.95
CA ASN A 31 14.38 -5.47 -3.97
C ASN A 31 14.12 -4.99 -5.40
N ILE A 32 13.09 -5.54 -6.04
CA ILE A 32 12.68 -5.13 -7.38
C ILE A 32 11.80 -3.89 -7.24
N VAL A 33 12.33 -2.74 -7.68
CA VAL A 33 11.56 -1.51 -7.82
C VAL A 33 11.11 -1.43 -9.27
N ALA A 34 9.81 -1.51 -9.50
CA ALA A 34 9.26 -1.34 -10.85
C ALA A 34 9.44 0.11 -11.28
N ASP A 35 10.51 0.37 -12.04
CA ASP A 35 10.70 1.62 -12.75
C ASP A 35 9.73 1.62 -13.93
N VAL A 36 8.45 1.87 -13.67
CA VAL A 36 7.48 2.03 -14.76
C VAL A 36 7.76 3.39 -15.39
N SER A 37 8.69 3.39 -16.33
CA SER A 37 8.91 4.46 -17.30
C SER A 37 7.55 4.82 -17.90
N LEU A 38 7.22 6.11 -17.93
CA LEU A 38 5.93 6.59 -18.44
C LEU A 38 5.68 6.17 -19.90
N GLU A 39 6.73 5.78 -20.61
CA GLU A 39 6.73 5.24 -21.96
C GLU A 39 6.08 3.86 -22.09
N GLU A 40 6.04 3.03 -21.03
CA GLU A 40 5.44 1.68 -21.08
C GLU A 40 3.92 1.69 -20.86
N LEU A 41 3.36 2.80 -20.39
CA LEU A 41 1.91 2.96 -20.27
C LEU A 41 1.34 3.15 -21.67
N LYS A 42 0.56 2.19 -22.15
CA LYS A 42 -0.07 2.27 -23.49
C LYS A 42 -1.20 3.30 -23.54
N ASP A 43 -1.77 3.65 -22.39
CA ASP A 43 -2.92 4.55 -22.29
C ASP A 43 -2.49 5.93 -21.77
N ASP A 44 -2.80 6.98 -22.54
CA ASP A 44 -2.48 8.37 -22.20
C ASP A 44 -3.15 8.80 -20.89
N ARG A 45 -4.30 8.20 -20.56
CA ARG A 45 -4.97 8.42 -19.28
C ARG A 45 -4.13 7.94 -18.10
N GLU A 46 -3.56 6.75 -18.19
CA GLU A 46 -2.76 6.18 -17.11
C GLU A 46 -1.44 6.94 -16.93
N LYS A 47 -0.84 7.43 -18.02
CA LYS A 47 0.31 8.35 -17.96
C LYS A 47 -0.01 9.63 -17.21
N ALA A 48 -1.14 10.27 -17.53
CA ALA A 48 -1.55 11.51 -16.88
C ALA A 48 -1.78 11.31 -15.37
N ILE A 49 -2.48 10.22 -15.00
CA ILE A 49 -2.72 9.84 -13.59
C ILE A 49 -1.41 9.66 -12.85
N LYS A 50 -0.46 8.93 -13.43
CA LYS A 50 0.84 8.68 -12.79
C LYS A 50 1.69 9.94 -12.69
N LEU A 51 1.65 10.82 -13.69
CA LEU A 51 2.36 12.09 -13.68
C LEU A 51 1.80 13.05 -12.61
N MET A 52 0.49 13.02 -12.38
CA MET A 52 -0.16 13.75 -11.28
C MET A 52 0.25 13.20 -9.91
N ASP A 53 0.42 11.88 -9.75
CA ASP A 53 0.92 11.25 -8.52
C ASP A 53 2.37 11.64 -8.23
N VAL A 54 3.25 11.53 -9.24
CA VAL A 54 4.68 11.87 -9.12
C VAL A 54 4.89 13.35 -8.78
N ARG A 55 4.07 14.24 -9.33
CA ARG A 55 4.11 15.68 -9.02
C ARG A 55 3.42 16.05 -7.70
N GLY A 56 2.85 15.07 -6.99
CA GLY A 56 2.12 15.28 -5.75
C GLY A 56 0.82 16.05 -5.91
N LEU A 57 0.30 16.20 -7.13
CA LEU A 57 -0.99 16.84 -7.41
C LEU A 57 -2.16 15.97 -6.95
N VAL A 58 -1.96 14.65 -6.94
CA VAL A 58 -2.91 13.67 -6.42
C VAL A 58 -2.16 12.72 -5.50
N ARG A 59 -2.80 12.33 -4.40
CA ARG A 59 -2.30 11.28 -3.51
C ARG A 59 -3.20 10.07 -3.66
N PHE A 60 -2.77 9.07 -4.43
CA PHE A 60 -3.56 7.86 -4.52
C PHE A 60 -3.47 7.08 -3.21
N PRO A 61 -4.59 6.51 -2.72
CA PRO A 61 -4.50 5.54 -1.64
C PRO A 61 -3.58 4.43 -2.11
N LYS A 62 -2.54 4.12 -1.32
CA LYS A 62 -1.67 2.96 -1.57
C LYS A 62 -2.59 1.78 -1.84
N LYS A 63 -2.40 1.09 -2.97
CA LYS A 63 -3.18 -0.11 -3.32
C LYS A 63 -3.28 -0.95 -2.06
N GLN A 64 -4.44 -0.93 -1.41
CA GLN A 64 -4.70 -1.83 -0.31
C GLN A 64 -4.60 -3.20 -0.97
N ASN A 65 -3.76 -4.08 -0.43
CA ASN A 65 -3.83 -5.49 -0.76
C ASN A 65 -5.32 -5.84 -0.79
N LYS A 66 -5.79 -6.48 -1.88
CA LYS A 66 -7.18 -6.88 -2.03
C LYS A 66 -7.58 -7.52 -0.71
N LEU A 67 -8.34 -6.79 0.12
CA LEU A 67 -8.73 -7.27 1.44
C LEU A 67 -9.42 -8.59 1.17
N ASP A 68 -9.01 -9.64 1.89
CA ASP A 68 -9.58 -10.95 1.67
C ASP A 68 -11.10 -10.84 1.81
N ARG A 69 -11.84 -11.45 0.88
CA ARG A 69 -13.30 -11.34 0.86
C ARG A 69 -13.88 -11.84 2.19
N GLY A 70 -13.23 -12.82 2.82
CA GLY A 70 -13.56 -13.31 4.15
C GLY A 70 -13.39 -12.25 5.24
N GLU A 71 -12.33 -11.44 5.19
CA GLU A 71 -12.11 -10.33 6.14
C GLU A 71 -13.15 -9.21 5.99
N LEU A 72 -13.53 -8.88 4.75
CA LEU A 72 -14.56 -7.88 4.49
C LEU A 72 -15.92 -8.30 5.07
N ILE A 73 -16.31 -9.57 4.89
CA ILE A 73 -17.57 -10.10 5.42
C ILE A 73 -17.55 -10.09 6.95
N LYS A 74 -16.44 -10.51 7.58
CA LYS A 74 -16.28 -10.47 9.05
C LYS A 74 -16.39 -9.04 9.59
N ARG A 75 -15.73 -8.08 8.93
CA ARG A 75 -15.80 -6.67 9.30
C ARG A 75 -17.23 -6.15 9.21
N GLU A 76 -17.94 -6.46 8.13
CA GLU A 76 -19.35 -6.05 7.96
C GLU A 76 -20.28 -6.68 9.02
N GLN A 77 -20.05 -7.93 9.40
CA GLN A 77 -20.77 -8.58 10.50
C GLN A 77 -20.51 -7.91 11.84
N GLN A 78 -19.24 -7.60 12.16
CA GLN A 78 -18.88 -6.87 13.38
C GLN A 78 -19.56 -5.49 13.44
N TRP A 79 -19.60 -4.76 12.33
CA TRP A 79 -20.32 -3.48 12.25
C TRP A 79 -21.81 -3.64 12.48
N ARG A 80 -22.44 -4.67 11.92
CA ARG A 80 -23.86 -4.96 12.17
C ARG A 80 -24.15 -5.32 13.62
N GLU A 81 -23.29 -6.12 14.25
CA GLU A 81 -23.42 -6.46 15.67
C GLU A 81 -23.24 -5.23 16.57
N LEU A 82 -22.26 -4.38 16.26
CA LEU A 82 -22.07 -3.10 16.95
C LEU A 82 -23.30 -2.21 16.80
N MET A 83 -23.82 -2.05 15.59
CA MET A 83 -25.04 -1.26 15.35
C MET A 83 -26.27 -1.83 16.05
N LYS A 84 -26.38 -3.16 16.16
CA LYS A 84 -27.44 -3.82 16.92
C LYS A 84 -27.29 -3.61 18.43
N LYS A 85 -26.06 -3.62 18.95
CA LYS A 85 -25.77 -3.26 20.35
C LYS A 85 -25.99 -1.77 20.62
N MET A 86 -25.84 -0.95 19.59
CA MET A 86 -26.14 0.49 19.59
C MET A 86 -27.60 0.79 19.20
N GLU A 87 -28.50 -0.22 19.22
CA GLU A 87 -29.95 0.04 19.21
C GLU A 87 -30.23 1.14 20.24
N PRO A 88 -30.93 2.22 19.85
CA PRO A 88 -30.82 3.51 20.49
C PRO A 88 -31.25 3.41 21.94
N LEU A 89 -30.29 3.59 22.87
CA LEU A 89 -30.63 4.16 24.16
C LEU A 89 -31.29 5.51 23.85
N PRO A 90 -32.58 5.70 24.20
CA PRO A 90 -33.30 6.89 23.78
C PRO A 90 -32.57 8.13 24.32
N GLY A 91 -32.09 8.98 23.40
CA GLY A 91 -31.64 10.34 23.71
C GLY A 91 -30.13 10.64 23.66
N LYS A 92 -29.23 9.68 23.43
CA LYS A 92 -27.78 9.97 23.31
C LYS A 92 -27.26 9.84 21.88
N PRO A 93 -26.61 10.88 21.30
CA PRO A 93 -25.99 10.78 20.00
C PRO A 93 -24.74 9.90 20.04
N LEU A 94 -24.46 9.22 18.93
CA LEU A 94 -23.30 8.32 18.76
C LEU A 94 -21.96 9.00 19.10
N SER A 95 -21.86 10.31 18.86
CA SER A 95 -20.68 11.10 19.20
C SER A 95 -20.38 11.11 20.69
N GLU A 96 -21.40 11.11 21.55
CA GLU A 96 -21.25 11.17 23.01
C GLU A 96 -20.76 9.82 23.55
N ILE A 97 -21.31 8.72 23.03
CA ILE A 97 -20.87 7.35 23.34
C ILE A 97 -19.38 7.19 22.99
N ILE A 98 -18.95 7.64 21.81
CA ILE A 98 -17.53 7.54 21.37
C ILE A 98 -16.60 8.39 22.24
N ILE A 99 -17.07 9.51 22.79
CA ILE A 99 -16.27 10.38 23.65
C ILE A 99 -16.13 9.76 25.05
N GLU A 100 -17.20 9.19 25.61
CA GLU A 100 -17.18 8.50 26.91
C GLU A 100 -16.26 7.26 26.88
N ASP A 101 -16.31 6.48 25.81
CA ASP A 101 -15.55 5.21 25.66
C ASP A 101 -14.03 5.44 25.49
N ARG A 102 -13.61 6.66 25.16
CA ARG A 102 -12.19 7.04 25.06
C ARG A 102 -11.49 7.18 26.42
N GLY A 103 -12.25 7.21 27.51
CA GLY A 103 -11.73 7.40 28.87
C GLY A 103 -11.21 8.82 29.13
N PRO A 104 -10.82 9.13 30.38
CA PRO A 104 -10.22 10.41 30.71
C PRO A 104 -8.82 10.54 30.08
N TRP A 105 -8.52 11.77 29.62
CA TRP A 105 -7.18 12.15 29.16
C TRP A 105 -6.15 12.09 30.28
#